data_AF-A0A0P7UPT8-F1
#
_entry.id   AF-A0A0P7UPT8-F1
#
_cell.length_a   1.000
_cell.length_b   1.000
_cell.length_c   1.000
_cell.angle_alpha   90.00
_cell.angle_beta   90.00
_cell.angle_gamma   90.00
#
_symmetry.space_group_name_H-M   'P 1'
#
loop_
_entity.id
_entity.type
_entity.pdbx_description
1 polymer ?
#
loop_
_entity_poly.entity_id
_entity_poly.type
_entity_poly.pdbx_seq_one_letter_code
_entity_poly.pdbx_strand_id
1 'polypeptide(L)'
;MSKTLPVRDCKRCIIFLLNQETNVLGFKGPRKMTVIIPGMDEDNERVPIRARNDNDGLLMRYQNRQMDNLIELHNKTPVWNDETASYVLNFSGRVTQASVKNFQIVHSKDNSYIVMQFGRVADDAFTLDYNYPMCAVQAFAIALSSFDGKLACE
;
A
#
# COMPACT_ATOMS: atom_id res chain seq x y z
N MET A 1 -13.12 20.57 -36.52
CA MET A 1 -11.87 19.89 -36.11
C MET A 1 -11.86 19.78 -34.59
N SER A 2 -12.45 18.71 -34.05
CA SER A 2 -12.34 18.37 -32.63
C SER A 2 -11.10 17.50 -32.46
N LYS A 3 -10.06 18.00 -31.82
CA LYS A 3 -8.91 17.19 -31.43
C LYS A 3 -9.31 16.38 -30.22
N THR A 4 -9.70 15.13 -30.44
CA THR A 4 -9.79 14.11 -29.41
C THR A 4 -8.41 13.99 -28.75
N LEU A 5 -8.31 14.36 -27.48
CA LEU A 5 -7.13 14.08 -26.66
C LEU A 5 -6.93 12.56 -26.67
N PRO A 6 -5.72 12.04 -26.92
CA PRO A 6 -5.48 10.61 -26.81
C PRO A 6 -5.65 10.24 -25.34
N VAL A 7 -6.74 9.54 -25.03
CA VAL A 7 -6.87 8.77 -23.79
C VAL A 7 -5.73 7.75 -23.84
N ARG A 8 -4.60 8.08 -23.23
CA ARG A 8 -3.45 7.19 -23.13
C ARG A 8 -3.94 5.92 -22.43
N ASP A 9 -4.04 4.86 -23.22
CA ASP A 9 -4.13 3.45 -22.84
C ASP A 9 -3.61 3.21 -21.41
N CYS A 10 -4.49 3.26 -20.41
CA CYS A 10 -4.18 2.88 -19.04
C CYS A 10 -4.10 1.36 -18.98
N LYS A 11 -3.05 0.79 -19.58
CA LYS A 11 -2.78 -0.65 -19.63
C LYS A 11 -2.37 -1.11 -18.23
N ARG A 12 -3.40 -1.48 -17.45
CA ARG A 12 -3.39 -2.19 -16.16
C ARG A 12 -2.38 -1.60 -15.16
N CYS A 13 -2.86 -0.70 -14.29
CA CYS A 13 -2.21 -0.37 -13.03
C CYS A 13 -2.31 -1.60 -12.09
N ILE A 14 -1.48 -2.62 -12.33
CA ILE A 14 -1.50 -3.83 -11.51
C ILE A 14 -0.85 -3.50 -10.16
N ILE A 15 -1.56 -3.81 -9.09
CA ILE A 15 -1.07 -3.75 -7.71
C ILE A 15 -1.31 -5.13 -7.16
N PHE A 16 -0.35 -5.63 -6.41
CA PHE A 16 -0.54 -6.85 -5.66
C PHE A 16 -0.38 -6.57 -4.17
N LEU A 17 -1.38 -6.99 -3.40
CA LEU A 17 -1.45 -6.82 -1.96
C LEU A 17 -1.46 -8.17 -1.28
N LEU A 18 -0.50 -8.40 -0.39
CA LEU A 18 -0.52 -9.51 0.54
C LEU A 18 -0.83 -9.00 1.92
N ASN A 19 -2.00 -9.38 2.43
CA ASN A 19 -2.32 -9.29 3.84
C ASN A 19 -1.96 -10.63 4.49
N GLN A 20 -0.85 -10.67 5.22
CA GLN A 20 -0.50 -11.80 6.06
C GLN A 20 -1.10 -11.55 7.45
N GLU A 21 -2.19 -12.26 7.76
CA GLU A 21 -2.66 -12.37 9.15
C GLU A 21 -1.65 -13.23 9.91
N THR A 22 -0.91 -12.64 10.85
CA THR A 22 -0.08 -13.43 11.78
C THR A 22 -1.01 -14.06 12.83
N ASN A 23 -1.77 -15.07 12.43
CA ASN A 23 -2.44 -15.99 13.34
C ASN A 23 -1.65 -17.29 13.35
N VAL A 24 -0.54 -17.28 14.08
CA VAL A 24 0.15 -18.51 14.49
C VAL A 24 0.25 -18.43 16.02
N LEU A 25 -0.47 -19.32 16.71
CA LEU A 25 -0.38 -19.54 18.16
C LEU A 25 -0.92 -18.42 19.08
N GLY A 26 -1.97 -17.69 18.70
CA GLY A 26 -2.72 -16.82 19.63
C GLY A 26 -2.10 -15.45 19.95
N PHE A 27 -0.93 -15.13 19.39
CA PHE A 27 -0.34 -13.80 19.46
C PHE A 27 -0.91 -12.91 18.35
N LYS A 28 -1.81 -11.98 18.70
CA LYS A 28 -2.35 -10.94 17.82
C LYS A 28 -1.25 -9.92 17.48
N GLY A 29 -0.34 -10.29 16.58
CA GLY A 29 0.65 -9.38 16.02
C GLY A 29 0.01 -8.34 15.07
N PRO A 30 0.65 -7.19 14.85
CA PRO A 30 0.22 -6.22 13.84
C PRO A 30 0.10 -6.89 12.47
N ARG A 31 -0.98 -6.61 11.73
CA ARG A 31 -1.18 -7.11 10.36
C ARG A 31 0.04 -6.76 9.49
N LYS A 32 0.58 -7.73 8.76
CA LYS A 32 1.66 -7.49 7.81
C LYS A 32 1.06 -7.31 6.42
N MET A 33 1.25 -6.12 5.86
CA MET A 33 0.81 -5.77 4.50
C MET A 33 2.04 -5.59 3.62
N THR A 34 2.10 -6.34 2.53
CA THR A 34 3.11 -6.17 1.48
C THR A 34 2.43 -5.66 0.23
N VAL A 35 2.95 -4.56 -0.32
CA VAL A 35 2.45 -3.93 -1.55
C VAL A 35 3.52 -4.07 -2.62
N ILE A 36 3.16 -4.67 -3.75
CA ILE A 36 4.04 -4.74 -4.92
C ILE A 36 3.46 -3.84 -6.00
N ILE A 37 4.31 -2.92 -6.48
CA ILE A 37 4.00 -2.03 -7.61
C ILE A 37 5.07 -2.17 -8.68
N PRO A 38 4.75 -1.84 -9.95
CA PRO A 38 5.76 -1.75 -10.99
C PRO A 38 6.80 -0.68 -10.64
N GLY A 39 8.05 -0.97 -10.98
CA GLY A 39 9.18 -0.08 -10.86
C GLY A 39 9.11 1.10 -11.82
N MET A 40 10.07 1.99 -11.64
CA MET A 40 10.20 3.23 -12.40
C MET A 40 11.49 3.16 -13.23
N ASP A 41 11.46 3.71 -14.43
CA ASP A 41 12.64 3.85 -15.28
C ASP A 41 13.45 5.11 -14.92
N GLU A 42 14.50 5.38 -15.71
CA GLU A 42 15.39 6.54 -15.51
C GLU A 42 14.67 7.89 -15.70
N ASP A 43 13.57 7.91 -16.45
CA ASP A 43 12.74 9.10 -16.69
C ASP A 43 11.67 9.29 -15.60
N ASN A 44 11.66 8.45 -14.56
CA ASN A 44 10.63 8.38 -13.53
C ASN A 44 9.23 8.04 -14.08
N GLU A 45 9.19 7.29 -15.18
CA GLU A 45 7.98 6.72 -15.74
C GLU A 45 7.83 5.26 -15.32
N ARG A 46 6.58 4.79 -15.27
CA ARG A 46 6.30 3.44 -14.77
C ARG A 46 6.64 2.40 -15.82
N VAL A 47 7.49 1.43 -15.46
CA VAL A 47 7.81 0.30 -16.33
C VAL A 47 6.56 -0.58 -16.48
N PRO A 48 6.00 -0.73 -17.70
CA PRO A 48 4.74 -1.45 -17.89
C PRO A 48 4.92 -2.95 -17.69
N ILE A 49 4.11 -3.54 -16.82
CA ILE A 49 4.07 -4.98 -16.62
C ILE A 49 2.98 -5.57 -17.52
N ARG A 50 3.41 -6.38 -18.48
CA ARG A 50 2.51 -7.09 -19.38
C ARG A 50 2.63 -8.58 -19.08
N ALA A 51 1.71 -9.08 -18.26
CA ALA A 51 1.59 -10.51 -18.02
C ALA A 51 1.34 -11.23 -19.36
N ARG A 52 2.25 -12.12 -19.75
CA ARG A 52 2.14 -12.91 -20.98
C ARG A 52 1.23 -14.13 -20.82
N ASN A 53 1.04 -14.59 -19.59
CA ASN A 53 0.19 -15.71 -19.19
C ASN A 53 -0.15 -15.60 -17.69
N ASP A 54 -0.97 -16.52 -17.17
CA ASP A 54 -1.39 -16.53 -15.76
C ASP A 54 -0.23 -16.72 -14.77
N ASN A 55 0.89 -17.29 -15.22
CA ASN A 55 2.12 -17.49 -14.44
C ASN A 55 3.09 -16.30 -14.53
N ASP A 56 2.69 -15.17 -15.12
CA ASP A 56 3.54 -13.98 -15.29
C ASP A 56 2.94 -12.74 -14.58
N GLY A 57 1.90 -12.94 -13.77
CA GLY A 57 1.33 -11.90 -12.93
C GLY A 57 2.27 -11.45 -11.80
N LEU A 58 1.98 -10.27 -11.21
CA LEU A 58 2.77 -9.70 -10.11
C LEU A 58 2.99 -10.66 -8.95
N LEU A 59 1.95 -11.40 -8.56
CA LEU A 59 2.03 -12.39 -7.47
C LEU A 59 3.04 -13.49 -7.77
N MET A 60 3.01 -14.04 -8.99
CA MET A 60 3.91 -15.13 -9.38
C MET A 60 5.36 -14.64 -9.44
N ARG A 61 5.59 -13.45 -10.00
CA ARG A 61 6.91 -12.81 -10.00
C ARG A 61 7.44 -12.62 -8.58
N TYR A 62 6.60 -12.12 -7.67
CA TYR A 62 6.97 -11.96 -6.27
C TYR A 62 7.28 -13.30 -5.57
N GLN A 63 6.44 -14.32 -5.77
CA GLN A 63 6.66 -15.67 -5.22
C GLN A 63 7.97 -16.29 -5.72
N ASN A 64 8.27 -16.11 -7.00
CA ASN A 64 9.50 -16.59 -7.63
C ASN A 64 10.72 -15.69 -7.38
N ARG A 65 10.58 -14.64 -6.55
CA ARG A 65 11.62 -13.64 -6.24
C ARG A 65 12.18 -12.91 -7.48
N GLN A 66 11.38 -12.82 -8.54
CA GLN A 66 11.69 -12.04 -9.74
C GLN A 66 11.30 -10.57 -9.50
N MET A 67 12.19 -9.82 -8.88
CA MET A 67 11.95 -8.42 -8.47
C MET A 67 12.45 -7.39 -9.50
N ASP A 68 12.87 -7.83 -10.69
CA ASP A 68 13.27 -6.94 -11.77
C ASP A 68 12.11 -6.03 -12.18
N ASN A 69 12.36 -4.72 -12.14
CA ASN A 69 11.35 -3.69 -12.39
C ASN A 69 10.14 -3.77 -11.45
N LEU A 70 10.30 -4.27 -10.22
CA LEU A 70 9.29 -4.26 -9.17
C LEU A 70 9.79 -3.47 -7.96
N ILE A 71 8.85 -2.84 -7.25
CA ILE A 71 9.10 -2.20 -5.97
C ILE A 71 8.25 -2.90 -4.92
N GLU A 72 8.92 -3.42 -3.89
CA GLU A 72 8.29 -3.98 -2.71
C GLU A 72 8.20 -2.92 -1.61
N LEU A 73 6.99 -2.69 -1.14
CA LEU A 73 6.68 -1.81 -0.03
C LEU A 73 6.00 -2.62 1.07
N HIS A 74 6.06 -2.12 2.29
CA HIS A 74 5.45 -2.79 3.44
C HIS A 74 4.82 -1.77 4.39
N ASN A 75 3.92 -2.25 5.25
CA ASN A 75 3.40 -1.42 6.32
C ASN A 75 4.51 -1.07 7.32
N LYS A 76 4.59 0.21 7.70
CA LYS A 76 5.51 0.68 8.72
C LYS A 76 5.14 0.05 10.06
N THR A 77 6.12 -0.55 10.73
CA THR A 77 5.94 -1.07 12.09
C THR A 77 5.73 0.10 13.06
N PRO A 78 4.68 0.07 13.90
CA PRO A 78 4.50 1.04 14.97
C PRO A 78 5.70 1.09 15.92
N VAL A 79 5.97 2.27 16.47
CA VAL A 79 7.02 2.48 17.47
C VAL A 79 6.39 2.51 18.86
N TRP A 80 7.05 1.91 19.84
CA TRP A 80 6.61 1.99 21.23
C TRP A 80 6.73 3.44 21.73
N ASN A 81 5.67 3.95 22.35
CA ASN A 81 5.64 5.24 23.01
C ASN A 81 5.45 5.03 24.52
N ASP A 82 6.48 5.37 25.30
CA ASP A 82 6.50 5.20 26.76
C ASP A 82 5.47 6.07 27.49
N GLU A 83 5.17 7.26 26.99
CA GLU A 83 4.21 8.19 27.63
C GLU A 83 2.78 7.64 27.60
N THR A 84 2.42 6.96 26.50
CA THR A 84 1.09 6.37 26.32
C THR A 84 1.06 4.87 26.60
N ALA A 85 2.21 4.27 26.91
CA ALA A 85 2.43 2.83 27.04
C ALA A 85 1.79 2.03 25.88
N SER A 86 1.98 2.49 24.64
CA SER A 86 1.32 1.91 23.47
C SER A 86 2.18 2.00 22.19
N TYR A 87 1.88 1.14 21.22
CA TYR A 87 2.50 1.15 19.90
C TYR A 87 1.79 2.15 18.99
N VAL A 88 2.49 3.19 18.55
CA VAL A 88 1.93 4.30 17.78
C VAL A 88 2.64 4.52 16.45
N LEU A 89 1.91 5.08 15.49
CA LEU A 89 2.45 5.64 14.26
C LEU A 89 2.25 7.16 14.29
N ASN A 90 3.26 7.91 13.87
CA ASN A 90 3.17 9.36 13.77
C ASN A 90 2.59 9.76 12.41
N PHE A 91 1.34 10.23 12.40
CA PHE A 91 0.65 10.74 11.22
C PHE A 91 0.71 12.27 11.09
N SER A 92 1.55 12.96 11.89
CA SER A 92 1.71 14.42 11.84
C SER A 92 0.38 15.19 11.92
N GLY A 93 -0.57 14.69 12.72
CA GLY A 93 -1.91 15.26 12.87
C GLY A 93 -2.90 14.99 11.73
N ARG A 94 -2.52 14.22 10.70
CA ARG A 94 -3.38 13.85 9.56
C ARG A 94 -4.41 12.78 9.89
N VAL A 95 -4.20 12.04 10.97
CA VAL A 95 -5.08 10.99 11.48
C VAL A 95 -5.42 11.32 12.92
N THR A 96 -6.71 11.42 13.22
CA THR A 96 -7.21 11.92 14.52
C THR A 96 -8.04 10.91 15.28
N GLN A 97 -8.46 9.81 14.64
CA GLN A 97 -9.20 8.74 15.30
C GLN A 97 -8.45 7.41 15.24
N ALA A 98 -8.52 6.64 16.33
CA ALA A 98 -7.99 5.29 16.38
C ALA A 98 -8.78 4.37 15.43
N SER A 99 -8.08 3.58 14.62
CA SER A 99 -8.68 2.59 13.73
C SER A 99 -7.65 1.53 13.34
N VAL A 100 -8.08 0.29 13.17
CA VAL A 100 -7.28 -0.78 12.54
C VAL A 100 -6.94 -0.48 11.07
N LYS A 101 -7.61 0.52 10.47
CA LYS A 101 -7.37 1.00 9.11
C LYS A 101 -6.30 2.08 9.04
N ASN A 102 -5.73 2.51 10.16
CA ASN A 102 -4.66 3.50 10.16
C ASN A 102 -3.32 2.81 9.85
N PHE A 103 -2.72 3.13 8.71
CA PHE A 103 -1.43 2.56 8.33
C PHE A 103 -0.59 3.53 7.50
N GLN A 104 0.72 3.29 7.52
CA GLN A 104 1.69 3.93 6.64
C GLN A 104 2.40 2.85 5.83
N ILE A 105 2.66 3.11 4.56
CA ILE A 105 3.41 2.26 3.65
C ILE A 105 4.77 2.89 3.38
N VAL A 106 5.83 2.11 3.54
CA VAL A 106 7.22 2.54 3.39
C VAL A 106 8.02 1.53 2.56
N HIS A 107 9.17 1.97 2.07
CA HIS A 107 10.11 1.10 1.38
C HIS A 107 11.14 0.54 2.36
N SER A 108 11.56 -0.73 2.22
CA SER A 108 12.47 -1.40 3.17
C SER A 108 13.85 -0.76 3.31
N LYS A 109 14.28 0.01 2.31
CA LYS A 109 15.55 0.76 2.37
C LYS A 109 15.43 2.10 3.09
N ASP A 110 14.22 2.64 3.25
CA ASP A 110 13.99 3.94 3.88
C ASP A 110 12.61 3.97 4.57
N ASN A 111 12.61 3.72 5.88
CA ASN A 111 11.42 3.75 6.73
C ASN A 111 10.99 5.17 7.13
N SER A 112 11.79 6.19 6.80
CA SER A 112 11.45 7.59 7.05
C SER A 112 10.59 8.17 5.93
N TYR A 113 10.79 7.70 4.70
CA TYR A 113 10.03 8.09 3.54
C TYR A 113 8.66 7.38 3.48
N ILE A 114 7.61 8.13 3.81
CA ILE A 114 6.23 7.64 3.77
C ILE A 114 5.72 7.71 2.32
N VAL A 115 5.63 6.54 1.67
CA VAL A 115 5.12 6.42 0.30
C VAL A 115 3.60 6.63 0.27
N MET A 116 2.89 6.15 1.28
CA MET A 116 1.46 6.35 1.43
C MET A 116 1.09 6.33 2.90
N GLN A 117 0.16 7.18 3.31
CA GLN A 117 -0.50 7.08 4.62
C GLN A 117 -2.01 7.18 4.46
N PHE A 118 -2.69 6.36 5.23
CA PHE A 118 -4.14 6.29 5.26
C PHE A 118 -4.61 6.21 6.71
N GLY A 119 -5.67 6.94 7.05
CA GLY A 119 -6.27 6.81 8.37
C GLY A 119 -7.54 7.61 8.57
N ARG A 120 -8.25 7.30 9.65
CA ARG A 120 -9.56 7.84 9.97
C ARG A 120 -9.48 9.22 10.62
N VAL A 121 -10.34 10.14 10.17
CA VAL A 121 -10.49 11.48 10.75
C VAL A 121 -11.89 11.78 11.28
N ALA A 122 -12.91 11.11 10.74
CA ALA A 122 -14.29 11.13 11.23
C ALA A 122 -14.96 9.77 10.97
N ASP A 123 -16.24 9.62 11.30
CA ASP A 123 -16.87 8.30 11.24
C ASP A 123 -16.79 7.65 9.85
N ASP A 124 -17.09 8.41 8.81
CA ASP A 124 -17.01 7.98 7.41
C ASP A 124 -16.03 8.83 6.59
N ALA A 125 -15.05 9.44 7.27
CA ALA A 125 -14.05 10.28 6.62
C ALA A 125 -12.63 9.79 6.93
N PHE A 126 -11.84 9.67 5.87
CA PHE A 126 -10.46 9.20 5.92
C PHE A 126 -9.56 10.15 5.15
N THR A 127 -8.33 10.29 5.60
CA THR A 127 -7.26 10.97 4.85
C THR A 127 -6.44 9.95 4.08
N LEU A 128 -6.05 10.31 2.86
CA LEU A 128 -5.19 9.51 2.00
C LEU A 128 -4.15 10.42 1.38
N ASP A 129 -2.91 10.31 1.86
CA ASP A 129 -1.76 11.00 1.29
C ASP A 129 -0.86 9.96 0.61
N TYR A 130 -0.30 10.28 -0.56
CA TYR A 130 0.62 9.42 -1.28
C TYR A 130 1.74 10.25 -1.93
N ASN A 131 2.91 9.63 -2.06
CA ASN A 131 4.10 10.20 -2.68
C ASN A 131 4.62 9.27 -3.78
N TYR A 132 5.58 9.77 -4.56
CA TYR A 132 6.33 8.96 -5.52
C TYR A 132 6.88 7.69 -4.84
N PRO A 133 6.85 6.51 -5.47
CA PRO A 133 6.46 6.23 -6.85
C PRO A 133 4.99 5.83 -7.01
N MET A 134 4.12 6.11 -6.03
CA MET A 134 2.71 5.71 -6.08
C MET A 134 1.86 6.72 -6.85
N CYS A 135 0.84 6.25 -7.58
CA CYS A 135 -0.19 7.13 -8.17
C CYS A 135 -1.52 7.06 -7.40
N ALA A 136 -2.40 8.04 -7.65
CA ALA A 136 -3.70 8.14 -6.96
C ALA A 136 -4.54 6.85 -7.07
N VAL A 137 -4.63 6.27 -8.27
CA VAL A 137 -5.38 5.02 -8.50
C VAL A 137 -4.80 3.88 -7.65
N GLN A 138 -3.48 3.84 -7.51
CA GLN A 138 -2.85 2.80 -6.69
C GLN A 138 -3.11 3.00 -5.21
N ALA A 139 -2.87 4.21 -4.72
CA ALA A 139 -3.12 4.56 -3.32
C ALA A 139 -4.59 4.29 -2.95
N PHE A 140 -5.52 4.66 -3.82
CA PHE A 140 -6.95 4.44 -3.60
C PHE A 140 -7.33 2.95 -3.59
N ALA A 141 -6.81 2.15 -4.52
CA ALA A 141 -7.04 0.70 -4.52
C ALA A 141 -6.51 0.03 -3.24
N ILE A 142 -5.34 0.46 -2.75
CA ILE A 142 -4.77 -0.04 -1.49
C ILE A 142 -5.67 0.36 -0.31
N ALA A 143 -6.10 1.62 -0.26
CA ALA A 143 -7.03 2.09 0.77
C ALA A 143 -8.33 1.27 0.78
N LEU A 144 -8.94 1.02 -0.38
CA LEU A 144 -10.15 0.19 -0.51
C LEU A 144 -9.95 -1.23 0.02
N SER A 145 -8.79 -1.84 -0.25
CA SER A 145 -8.47 -3.18 0.26
C SER A 145 -8.43 -3.26 1.79
N SER A 146 -8.19 -2.13 2.48
CA SER A 146 -8.19 -2.07 3.94
C SER A 146 -9.61 -2.10 4.55
N PHE A 147 -10.63 -1.81 3.75
CA PHE A 147 -12.03 -1.95 4.15
C PHE A 147 -12.51 -3.40 4.02
N ASP A 148 -11.84 -4.21 3.20
CA ASP A 148 -12.10 -5.65 3.06
C ASP A 148 -11.48 -6.42 4.25
N GLY A 149 -11.92 -6.07 5.45
CA GLY A 149 -11.83 -6.95 6.61
C GLY A 149 -13.04 -7.86 6.57
N LYS A 150 -12.82 -9.18 6.61
CA LYS A 150 -13.87 -10.16 6.88
C LYS A 150 -14.82 -9.58 7.94
N LEU A 151 -16.11 -9.55 7.61
CA LEU A 151 -17.24 -9.23 8.48
C LEU A 151 -17.13 -10.00 9.80
N ALA A 152 -16.39 -9.49 10.76
CA ALA A 152 -16.35 -9.97 12.13
C ALA A 152 -15.85 -8.82 13.02
N CYS A 153 -16.80 -8.30 13.80
CA CYS A 153 -16.67 -7.36 14.90
C CYS A 153 -16.79 -5.86 14.52
N GLU A 154 -18.04 -5.40 14.56
CA GLU A 154 -18.40 -4.24 15.40
C GLU A 154 -17.79 -4.34 16.81
#